data_AF-A0A528BX19-F1
#
_entry.id   AF-A0A528BX19-F1
#
_cell.length_a   1.000
_cell.length_b   1.000
_cell.length_c   1.000
_cell.angle_alpha   90.00
_cell.angle_beta   90.00
_cell.angle_gamma   90.00
#
_symmetry.space_group_name_H-M   'P 1'
#
loop_
_entity.id
_entity.type
_entity.pdbx_description
1 polymer ?
#
loop_
_entity_poly.entity_id
_entity_poly.type
_entity_poly.pdbx_seq_one_letter_code
_entity_poly.pdbx_strand_id
1 'polypeptide(L)'
;MTMNGLAPAFRMSKTSRFPALPVAGLAGTSFKHEHLPAILGDDPMGGFFEVHAENYMGAGGPPHDAPTKIRRDYPVSLHGVCMSIGGPRPLDKVHLGRFKALVERYEP
;
A
#
# COMPACT_ATOMS: atom_id res chain seq x y z
N MET A 1 -3.24 48.41 14.60
CA MET A 1 -2.23 47.36 14.87
C MET A 1 -2.90 46.02 14.65
N THR A 2 -2.74 45.48 13.44
CA THR A 2 -3.27 44.19 12.99
C THR A 2 -2.37 43.07 13.51
N MET A 3 -2.95 41.96 14.00
CA MET A 3 -2.35 40.63 13.93
C MET A 3 -3.47 39.57 13.90
N ASN A 4 -3.92 39.26 12.68
CA ASN A 4 -4.68 38.05 12.37
C ASN A 4 -3.71 36.86 12.36
N GLY A 5 -3.80 35.97 13.34
CA GLY A 5 -3.10 34.68 13.35
C GLY A 5 -4.03 33.58 12.86
N LEU A 6 -4.22 33.46 11.53
CA LEU A 6 -4.94 32.34 10.95
C LEU A 6 -4.02 31.11 10.99
N ALA A 7 -4.37 30.10 11.79
CA ALA A 7 -3.74 28.79 11.73
C ALA A 7 -3.89 28.20 10.31
N PRO A 8 -2.88 27.48 9.78
CA PRO A 8 -2.99 26.92 8.45
C PRO A 8 -4.08 25.85 8.43
N ALA A 9 -5.16 26.12 7.69
CA ALA A 9 -6.18 25.14 7.41
C ALA A 9 -5.55 24.01 6.59
N PHE A 10 -5.52 22.79 7.14
CA PHE A 10 -5.10 21.60 6.42
C PHE A 10 -6.07 21.37 5.27
N ARG A 11 -5.64 21.72 4.05
CA ARG A 11 -6.46 21.58 2.84
C ARG A 11 -6.60 20.09 2.53
N MET A 12 -7.73 19.50 2.91
CA MET A 12 -8.06 18.13 2.49
C MET A 12 -8.26 18.09 0.97
N SER A 13 -7.35 17.43 0.27
CA SER A 13 -7.59 16.96 -1.09
C SER A 13 -8.74 15.94 -1.06
N LYS A 14 -9.80 16.18 -1.82
CA LYS A 14 -11.05 15.41 -1.79
C LYS A 14 -11.11 14.29 -2.84
N THR A 15 -9.96 13.82 -3.30
CA THR A 15 -9.81 12.57 -4.07
C THR A 15 -9.00 11.61 -3.22
N SER A 16 -9.65 10.56 -2.74
CA SER A 16 -8.94 9.44 -2.11
C SER A 16 -7.93 8.91 -3.13
N ARG A 17 -6.64 8.93 -2.78
CA ARG A 17 -5.60 8.21 -3.52
C ARG A 17 -5.84 6.70 -3.52
N PHE A 18 -6.66 6.22 -2.59
CA PHE A 18 -6.96 4.80 -2.43
C PHE A 18 -8.15 4.41 -3.30
N PRO A 19 -8.07 3.29 -4.03
CA PRO A 19 -9.13 2.83 -4.92
C PRO A 19 -10.43 2.63 -4.15
N ALA A 20 -11.53 3.16 -4.68
CA ALA A 20 -12.87 3.01 -4.12
C ALA A 20 -13.47 1.63 -4.46
N LEU A 21 -12.68 0.58 -4.28
CA LEU A 21 -13.13 -0.80 -4.45
C LEU A 21 -13.78 -1.26 -3.13
N PRO A 22 -15.05 -1.68 -3.12
CA PRO A 22 -15.70 -2.16 -1.91
C PRO A 22 -15.07 -3.49 -1.48
N VAL A 23 -14.18 -3.44 -0.49
CA VAL A 23 -13.55 -4.63 0.13
C VAL A 23 -14.31 -5.15 1.34
N ALA A 24 -15.27 -4.39 1.86
CA ALA A 24 -16.02 -4.76 3.05
C ALA A 24 -16.80 -6.07 2.82
N GLY A 25 -16.57 -7.05 3.70
CA GLY A 25 -17.21 -8.36 3.62
C GLY A 25 -16.56 -9.34 2.63
N LEU A 26 -15.46 -8.95 1.96
CA LEU A 26 -14.71 -9.83 1.07
C LEU A 26 -13.48 -10.40 1.78
N ALA A 27 -13.17 -11.67 1.50
CA ALA A 27 -11.94 -12.29 1.93
C ALA A 27 -10.77 -11.84 1.03
N GLY A 28 -9.58 -11.72 1.63
CA GLY A 28 -8.34 -11.49 0.90
C GLY A 28 -7.39 -12.67 1.01
N THR A 29 -6.39 -12.73 0.13
CA THR A 29 -5.36 -13.77 0.15
C THR A 29 -3.96 -13.18 -0.03
N SER A 30 -2.95 -13.79 0.59
CA SER A 30 -1.56 -13.37 0.42
C SER A 30 -1.07 -13.71 -0.99
N PHE A 31 -0.51 -12.72 -1.68
CA PHE A 31 0.00 -12.90 -3.02
C PHE A 31 1.25 -13.81 -3.05
N LYS A 32 1.25 -14.76 -3.99
CA LYS A 32 2.39 -15.60 -4.36
C LYS A 32 2.65 -15.48 -5.85
N HIS A 33 3.91 -15.25 -6.23
CA HIS A 33 4.30 -15.05 -7.64
C HIS A 33 3.94 -16.22 -8.55
N GLU A 34 3.97 -17.45 -8.02
CA GLU A 34 3.61 -18.68 -8.73
C GLU A 34 2.18 -18.65 -9.30
N HIS A 35 1.28 -17.88 -8.69
CA HIS A 35 -0.12 -17.76 -9.13
C HIS A 35 -0.38 -16.56 -10.03
N LEU A 36 0.64 -15.73 -10.32
CA LEU A 36 0.45 -14.52 -11.13
C LEU A 36 -0.15 -14.80 -12.51
N PRO A 37 0.27 -15.84 -13.28
CA PRO A 37 -0.33 -16.11 -14.58
C PRO A 37 -1.83 -16.45 -14.49
N ALA A 38 -2.23 -17.20 -13.45
CA ALA A 38 -3.63 -17.55 -13.23
C ALA A 38 -4.45 -16.32 -12.84
N ILE A 39 -3.95 -15.49 -11.91
CA ILE A 39 -4.62 -14.25 -11.47
C ILE A 39 -4.86 -13.28 -12.63
N LEU A 40 -3.91 -13.19 -13.58
CA LEU A 40 -4.01 -12.31 -14.74
C LEU A 40 -4.82 -12.91 -15.91
N GLY A 41 -5.04 -14.23 -15.91
CA GLY A 41 -5.81 -14.94 -16.92
C GLY A 41 -7.30 -15.05 -16.59
N ASP A 42 -7.66 -14.91 -15.31
CA ASP A 42 -9.03 -14.95 -14.83
C ASP A 42 -9.66 -13.55 -14.76
N ASP A 43 -10.99 -13.49 -14.82
CA ASP A 43 -11.73 -12.26 -14.55
C ASP A 43 -11.65 -11.90 -13.05
N PRO A 44 -11.53 -10.60 -12.69
CA PRO A 44 -11.49 -10.18 -11.30
C PRO A 44 -12.68 -10.66 -10.47
N MET A 45 -12.42 -11.68 -9.65
CA MET A 45 -13.31 -12.09 -8.58
C MET A 45 -13.07 -11.17 -7.39
N GLY A 46 -14.13 -10.66 -6.76
CA GLY A 46 -14.01 -9.73 -5.64
C GLY A 46 -13.07 -10.25 -4.53
N GLY A 47 -12.46 -9.33 -3.77
CA GLY A 47 -11.46 -9.64 -2.75
C GLY A 47 -10.33 -8.63 -2.78
N PHE A 48 -9.23 -8.93 -2.09
CA PHE A 48 -8.01 -8.15 -2.15
C PHE A 48 -6.78 -9.06 -2.02
N PHE A 49 -5.64 -8.58 -2.50
CA PHE A 49 -4.37 -9.28 -2.35
C PHE A 49 -3.51 -8.61 -1.29
N GLU A 50 -2.93 -9.39 -0.40
CA GLU A 50 -1.95 -8.90 0.56
C GLU A 50 -0.53 -9.13 0.05
N VAL A 51 0.33 -8.12 0.18
CA VAL A 51 1.76 -8.23 -0.09
C VAL A 51 2.56 -7.83 1.14
N HIS A 52 3.64 -8.57 1.40
CA HIS A 52 4.60 -8.19 2.44
C HIS A 52 5.45 -7.03 1.93
N ALA A 53 5.41 -5.89 2.62
CA ALA A 53 6.07 -4.66 2.20
C ALA A 53 7.58 -4.86 2.02
N GLU A 54 8.23 -5.55 2.95
CA GLU A 54 9.67 -5.73 2.99
C GLU A 54 10.24 -6.45 1.76
N ASN A 55 9.46 -7.31 1.11
CA ASN A 55 9.87 -7.97 -0.14
C ASN A 55 10.02 -7.00 -1.32
N TYR A 56 9.44 -5.80 -1.20
CA TYR A 56 9.38 -4.80 -2.27
C TYR A 56 10.03 -3.46 -1.88
N MET A 57 10.72 -3.37 -0.74
CA MET A 57 11.39 -2.12 -0.32
C MET A 57 12.67 -1.76 -1.13
N GLY A 58 12.98 -2.52 -2.18
CA GLY A 58 14.09 -2.25 -3.10
C GLY A 58 13.84 -1.03 -4.00
N ALA A 59 14.88 -0.65 -4.76
CA ALA A 59 14.88 0.58 -5.57
C ALA A 59 14.00 0.54 -6.84
N GLY A 60 13.13 -0.47 -7.01
CA GLY A 60 12.37 -0.70 -8.25
C GLY A 60 12.82 -1.95 -9.01
N GLY A 61 12.42 -2.03 -10.28
CA GLY A 61 12.79 -3.11 -11.19
C GLY A 61 11.80 -4.28 -11.23
N PRO A 62 12.20 -5.42 -11.84
CA PRO A 62 11.32 -6.56 -12.12
C PRO A 62 10.47 -7.06 -10.93
N PRO A 63 10.94 -7.02 -9.66
CA PRO A 63 10.12 -7.42 -8.52
C PRO A 63 8.81 -6.61 -8.37
N HIS A 64 8.75 -5.38 -8.88
CA HIS A 64 7.55 -4.54 -8.76
C HIS A 64 6.51 -4.81 -9.85
N ASP A 65 6.88 -5.48 -10.94
CA ASP A 65 6.00 -5.66 -12.10
C ASP A 65 4.72 -6.42 -11.71
N ALA A 66 4.85 -7.44 -10.87
CA ALA A 66 3.72 -8.26 -10.46
C ALA A 66 2.73 -7.49 -9.54
N PRO A 67 3.15 -6.89 -8.41
CA PRO A 67 2.26 -6.06 -7.61
C PRO A 67 1.64 -4.88 -8.38
N THR A 68 2.38 -4.26 -9.31
CA THR A 68 1.84 -3.17 -10.14
C THR A 68 0.73 -3.68 -11.06
N LYS A 69 0.86 -4.87 -11.65
CA LYS A 69 -0.22 -5.48 -12.44
C LYS A 69 -1.43 -5.84 -11.57
N ILE A 70 -1.21 -6.41 -10.38
CA ILE A 70 -2.29 -6.79 -9.46
C ILE A 70 -3.07 -5.56 -9.00
N ARG A 71 -2.40 -4.48 -8.58
CA ARG A 71 -3.05 -3.25 -8.08
C ARG A 71 -3.93 -2.58 -9.14
N ARG A 72 -3.73 -2.89 -10.42
CA ARG A 72 -4.56 -2.34 -11.50
C ARG A 72 -6.00 -2.84 -11.37
N ASP A 73 -6.16 -4.12 -11.06
CA ASP A 73 -7.42 -4.83 -11.17
C ASP A 73 -8.01 -5.21 -9.79
N TYR A 74 -7.16 -5.26 -8.76
CA TYR A 74 -7.54 -5.64 -7.39
C TYR A 74 -7.03 -4.62 -6.36
N PRO A 75 -7.77 -4.41 -5.26
CA PRO A 75 -7.23 -3.72 -4.10
C PRO A 75 -6.05 -4.50 -3.53
N VAL A 76 -5.09 -3.78 -2.96
CA VAL A 76 -3.89 -4.37 -2.36
C VAL A 76 -3.75 -3.95 -0.91
N SER A 77 -3.41 -4.89 -0.05
CA SER A 77 -3.03 -4.63 1.34
C SER A 77 -1.51 -4.71 1.48
N LEU A 78 -0.91 -3.73 2.16
CA LEU A 78 0.51 -3.75 2.52
C LEU A 78 0.68 -4.23 3.96
N HIS A 79 1.28 -5.40 4.12
CA HIS A 79 1.59 -5.97 5.43
C HIS A 79 3.07 -5.77 5.77
N GLY A 80 3.36 -5.03 6.85
CA GLY A 80 4.73 -4.82 7.33
C GLY A 80 5.10 -5.79 8.45
N VAL A 81 6.13 -6.60 8.27
CA VAL A 81 6.58 -7.60 9.26
C VAL A 81 7.78 -7.15 10.10
N CYS A 82 8.49 -6.09 9.70
CA CYS A 82 9.75 -5.68 10.32
C CYS A 82 9.69 -4.33 11.09
N MET A 83 8.50 -3.76 11.34
CA MET A 83 8.39 -2.44 11.97
C MET A 83 8.77 -2.40 13.46
N SER A 84 8.68 -3.53 14.18
CA SER A 84 9.00 -3.61 15.62
C SER A 84 8.28 -2.55 16.48
N ILE A 85 6.99 -2.30 16.23
CA ILE A 85 6.23 -1.20 16.86
C ILE A 85 6.19 -1.31 18.39
N GLY A 86 6.11 -2.52 18.93
CA GLY A 86 6.16 -2.78 20.37
C GLY A 86 7.58 -3.02 20.93
N GLY A 87 8.62 -2.76 20.13
CA GLY A 87 10.00 -3.00 20.52
C GLY A 87 10.57 -1.93 21.46
N PRO A 88 11.70 -2.21 22.15
CA PRO A 88 12.32 -1.28 23.11
C PRO A 88 13.09 -0.13 22.44
N ARG A 89 13.33 -0.20 21.13
CA ARG A 89 14.06 0.81 20.36
C ARG A 89 13.07 1.77 19.68
N PRO A 90 13.47 3.03 19.43
CA PRO A 90 12.70 3.93 18.58
C PRO A 90 12.44 3.32 17.19
N LEU A 91 11.33 3.73 16.56
CA LEU A 91 11.01 3.30 15.20
C LEU A 91 12.11 3.71 14.21
N ASP A 92 12.48 2.79 13.33
CA ASP A 92 13.42 3.04 12.23
C ASP A 92 12.76 3.92 11.16
N LYS A 93 13.15 5.19 11.12
CA LYS A 93 12.64 6.17 10.14
C LYS A 93 13.00 5.83 8.70
N VAL A 94 14.12 5.14 8.46
CA VAL A 94 14.53 4.70 7.12
C VAL A 94 13.63 3.55 6.65
N HIS A 95 13.31 2.61 7.54
CA HIS A 95 12.30 1.57 7.27
C HIS A 95 10.92 2.17 6.97
N LEU A 96 10.46 3.10 7.81
CA LEU A 96 9.18 3.78 7.59
C LEU A 96 9.16 4.58 6.28
N GLY A 97 10.27 5.21 5.89
CA GLY A 97 10.40 5.90 4.61
C GLY A 97 10.23 4.95 3.43
N ARG A 98 10.85 3.78 3.47
CA ARG A 98 10.68 2.73 2.44
C ARG A 98 9.24 2.20 2.41
N PHE A 99 8.63 1.97 3.57
CA PHE A 99 7.22 1.57 3.65
C PHE A 99 6.28 2.63 3.05
N LYS A 100 6.50 3.91 3.38
CA LYS A 100 5.75 5.04 2.81
C LYS A 100 5.86 5.07 1.28
N ALA A 101 7.05 4.84 0.73
CA ALA A 101 7.24 4.80 -0.72
C ALA A 101 6.41 3.69 -1.40
N LEU A 102 6.17 2.56 -0.72
CA LEU A 102 5.28 1.51 -1.22
C LEU A 102 3.81 1.89 -1.14
N VAL A 103 3.39 2.57 -0.08
CA VAL A 103 2.02 3.13 0.02
C VAL A 103 1.78 4.13 -1.12
N GLU A 104 2.77 4.96 -1.43
CA GLU A 104 2.68 5.93 -2.54
C GLU A 104 2.69 5.24 -3.92
N ARG A 105 3.43 4.15 -4.07
CA ARG A 105 3.53 3.43 -5.35
C ARG A 105 2.30 2.59 -5.66
N TYR A 106 1.79 1.88 -4.65
CA TYR A 106 0.74 0.88 -4.85
C TYR A 106 -0.65 1.36 -4.46
N GLU A 107 -0.73 2.52 -3.79
CA GLU A 107 -1.99 3.15 -3.42
C GLU A 107 -3.00 2.16 -2.79
N PRO A 108 -2.59 1.43 -1.72
CA PRO A 108 -3.38 0.35 -1.13
C PRO A 108 -4.71 0.81 -0.53
#